data_AF-A0A6G3PRT7-F1
#
_entry.id   AF-A0A6G3PRT7-F1
#
_cell.length_a   1.000
_cell.length_b   1.000
_cell.length_c   1.000
_cell.angle_alpha   90.00
_cell.angle_beta   90.00
_cell.angle_gamma   90.00
#
_symmetry.space_group_name_H-M   'P 1'
#
loop_
_entity.id
_entity.type
_entity.pdbx_description
1 polymer ?
#
loop_
_entity_poly.entity_id
_entity_poly.type
_entity_poly.pdbx_seq_one_letter_code
_entity_poly.pdbx_strand_id
1 'polypeptide(L)' 'RPAPATEVRIAGPSGEALPDGAAGELWLRGQSLFRGYWHDPAATGAAFGDGGWFRTGDRAVLREGWVSVLTGP' A
#
# COMPACT_ATOMS: atom_id res chain seq x y z
N ARG A 1 -5.97 8.37 -8.76
CA ARG A 1 -4.55 8.79 -8.84
C ARG A 1 -4.07 9.15 -7.44
N PRO A 2 -2.81 8.86 -7.06
CA PRO A 2 -2.27 9.23 -5.75
C PRO A 2 -2.27 10.75 -5.53
N ALA A 3 -2.37 11.18 -4.27
CA ALA A 3 -2.16 12.58 -3.90
C ALA A 3 -0.69 12.98 -4.09
N PRO A 4 -0.38 14.29 -4.23
CA PRO A 4 1.00 14.77 -4.26
C PRO A 4 1.82 14.22 -3.09
N ALA A 5 3.09 13.88 -3.33
CA ALA A 5 4.01 13.30 -2.36
C ALA A 5 3.55 11.96 -1.70
N THR A 6 2.54 11.29 -2.28
CA THR A 6 2.18 9.91 -1.93
C THR A 6 2.72 8.97 -3.00
N GLU A 7 3.61 8.07 -2.58
CA GLU A 7 4.07 6.96 -3.39
C GLU A 7 3.12 5.77 -3.22
N VAL A 8 2.87 5.07 -4.33
CA VAL A 8 2.01 3.89 -4.38
C VAL A 8 2.76 2.74 -5.02
N ARG A 9 2.55 1.54 -4.48
CA ARG A 9 3.00 0.27 -5.04
C ARG A 9 1.84 -0.71 -5.01
N ILE A 10 1.65 -1.44 -6.11
CA ILE A 10 0.90 -2.71 -6.06
C ILE A 10 1.93 -3.80 -5.77
N ALA A 11 1.88 -4.35 -4.57
CA ALA A 11 2.87 -5.28 -4.06
C ALA A 11 2.40 -6.73 -4.22
N GLY A 12 3.34 -7.59 -4.62
CA GLY A 12 3.17 -9.04 -4.54
C GLY A 12 3.43 -9.58 -3.13
N PRO A 13 3.34 -10.90 -2.91
CA PRO A 13 3.43 -11.52 -1.59
C PRO A 13 4.75 -11.26 -0.85
N SER A 14 5.84 -10.97 -1.58
CA SER A 14 7.16 -10.68 -0.98
C SER A 14 7.46 -9.18 -0.92
N GLY A 15 6.49 -8.32 -1.26
CA GLY A 15 6.63 -6.86 -1.26
C GLY A 15 7.25 -6.27 -2.53
N GLU A 16 7.53 -7.09 -3.54
CA GLU A 16 7.99 -6.68 -4.85
C GLU A 16 6.92 -5.87 -5.60
N ALA A 17 7.33 -4.87 -6.38
CA ALA A 17 6.39 -4.11 -7.21
C ALA A 17 5.93 -4.99 -8.39
N LEU A 18 4.61 -5.08 -8.59
CA LEU A 18 4.02 -5.78 -9.71
C LEU A 18 3.90 -4.89 -10.95
N PRO A 19 3.87 -5.46 -12.17
CA PRO A 19 3.64 -4.72 -13.41
C PRO A 19 2.29 -3.99 -13.43
N ASP A 20 2.19 -2.95 -14.27
CA ASP A 20 0.92 -2.25 -14.52
C ASP A 20 -0.17 -3.24 -14.94
N GLY A 21 -1.37 -3.08 -14.39
CA GLY A 21 -2.53 -3.92 -14.63
C GLY A 21 -2.57 -5.24 -13.85
N ALA A 22 -1.49 -5.65 -13.16
CA ALA A 22 -1.48 -6.81 -12.28
C ALA A 22 -2.13 -6.49 -10.91
N ALA A 23 -2.82 -7.47 -10.32
CA ALA A 23 -3.48 -7.33 -9.04
C ALA A 23 -2.57 -7.78 -7.88
N GLY A 24 -2.52 -6.97 -6.83
CA GLY A 24 -1.74 -7.23 -5.61
C GLY A 24 -2.28 -6.43 -4.44
N GLU A 25 -1.51 -6.34 -3.35
CA GLU A 25 -1.85 -5.50 -2.20
C GLU A 25 -1.48 -4.03 -2.48
N LEU A 26 -2.33 -3.09 -2.11
CA LEU A 26 -2.03 -1.67 -2.17
C LEU A 26 -1.09 -1.27 -1.02
N TRP A 27 0.10 -0.79 -1.36
CA TRP A 27 1.06 -0.26 -0.38
C TRP A 27 1.27 1.24 -0.63
N LEU A 28 1.35 2.01 0.46
CA LEU A 28 1.48 3.46 0.46
C LEU A 28 2.73 3.91 1.19
N ARG A 29 3.36 4.99 0.73
CA ARG A 29 4.42 5.69 1.47
C ARG A 29 4.29 7.19 1.25
N GLY A 30 4.44 7.97 2.31
CA GLY A 30 4.34 9.43 2.22
C GLY A 30 4.15 10.10 3.57
N GLN A 31 4.27 11.42 3.57
CA GLN A 31 4.21 12.24 4.78
C GLN A 31 2.81 12.30 5.42
N SER A 32 1.76 11.97 4.66
CA SER A 32 0.37 11.97 5.12
C SER A 32 -0.03 10.70 5.88
N LEU A 33 0.85 9.70 5.97
CA LEU A 33 0.57 8.49 6.74
C LEU A 33 0.60 8.77 8.25
N PHE A 34 -0.23 8.03 8.98
CA PHE A 34 -0.22 8.01 10.43
C PHE A 34 1.09 7.41 10.96
N ARG A 35 1.45 7.70 12.22
CA ARG A 35 2.71 7.24 12.82
C ARG A 35 2.69 5.79 13.29
N GLY A 36 1.50 5.25 13.52
CA GLY A 36 1.27 3.92 14.07
C GLY A 36 -0.08 3.83 14.75
N TYR A 37 -0.45 2.61 15.11
CA TYR A 37 -1.65 2.34 15.88
C TYR A 37 -1.45 2.71 17.35
N TRP A 38 -2.51 3.24 17.97
CA TRP A 38 -2.45 3.73 19.35
C TRP A 38 -2.20 2.58 20.34
N HIS A 39 -1.14 2.69 21.14
CA HIS A 39 -0.68 1.67 22.09
C HIS A 39 -0.46 0.25 21.51
N ASP A 40 -0.28 0.12 20.20
CA ASP A 40 -0.06 -1.17 19.56
C ASP A 40 1.20 -1.14 18.65
N PRO A 41 2.40 -1.25 19.25
CA PRO A 41 3.64 -1.28 18.50
C PRO A 41 3.77 -2.55 17.63
N ALA A 42 3.12 -3.66 18.03
CA ALA A 42 3.15 -4.91 17.27
C ALA A 42 2.36 -4.78 15.97
N ALA A 43 1.12 -4.28 16.03
CA ALA A 43 0.33 -3.99 14.84
C ALA A 43 0.99 -2.92 13.97
N THR A 44 1.62 -1.90 14.59
CA THR A 44 2.36 -0.88 13.85
C THR A 44 3.52 -1.49 13.08
N GLY A 45 4.35 -2.33 13.72
CA GLY A 45 5.46 -3.02 13.05
C GLY A 45 5.00 -3.99 11.96
N ALA A 46 3.85 -4.65 12.15
CA ALA A 46 3.28 -5.55 11.14
C ALA A 46 2.75 -4.81 9.90
N ALA A 47 2.20 -3.61 10.10
CA ALA A 47 1.60 -2.81 9.04
C ALA A 47 2.61 -1.95 8.27
N PHE A 48 3.72 -1.54 8.90
CA PHE A 48 4.79 -0.80 8.24
C PHE A 48 5.95 -1.73 7.87
N GLY A 49 6.08 -2.05 6.59
CA GLY A 49 7.18 -2.83 6.03
C GLY A 49 8.46 -2.00 5.85
N ASP A 50 9.51 -2.67 5.37
CA ASP A 50 10.83 -2.07 5.12
C ASP A 50 10.75 -0.82 4.23
N GLY A 51 11.53 0.20 4.55
CA GLY A 51 11.59 1.43 3.74
C GLY A 51 10.36 2.35 3.89
N GLY A 52 9.55 2.16 4.93
CA GLY A 52 8.46 3.06 5.31
C GLY A 52 7.14 2.83 4.56
N TRP A 53 6.95 1.63 3.99
CA TRP A 53 5.72 1.28 3.29
C TRP A 53 4.63 0.83 4.27
N PHE A 54 3.49 1.49 4.23
CA PHE A 54 2.27 1.05 4.89
C PHE A 54 1.51 0.06 4.01
N ARG A 55 1.20 -1.10 4.58
CA ARG A 55 0.43 -2.20 3.99
C ARG A 55 -1.05 -2.01 4.31
N THR A 56 -1.88 -1.67 3.32
CA THR A 56 -3.29 -1.33 3.60
C THR A 56 -4.17 -2.57 3.82
N GLY A 57 -3.72 -3.75 3.36
CA GLY A 57 -4.54 -4.97 3.30
C GLY A 57 -5.52 -5.01 2.13
N ASP A 58 -5.70 -3.91 1.39
CA ASP A 58 -6.62 -3.86 0.26
C ASP A 58 -5.99 -4.48 -0.99
N ARG A 59 -6.78 -5.26 -1.71
CA ARG A 59 -6.40 -5.73 -3.04
C ARG A 59 -6.68 -4.64 -4.07
N ALA A 60 -5.72 -4.32 -4.93
CA ALA A 60 -5.86 -3.25 -5.91
C ALA A 60 -5.11 -3.55 -7.22
N VAL A 61 -5.41 -2.74 -8.24
CA VAL A 61 -4.70 -2.65 -9.52
C VAL A 61 -4.26 -1.20 -9.74
N LEU A 62 -3.08 -1.01 -10.32
CA LEU A 62 -2.62 0.25 -10.89
C LEU A 62 -2.69 0.14 -12.41
N ARG A 63 -3.41 1.05 -13.07
CA ARG A 63 -3.43 1.18 -14.54
C ARG A 63 -3.33 2.64 -14.92
N GLU A 64 -2.33 2.98 -15.72
CA GLU A 64 -2.16 4.34 -16.28
C GLU A 64 -2.18 5.44 -15.19
N GLY A 65 -1.63 5.14 -14.01
CA GLY A 65 -1.61 6.06 -12.86
C GLY A 65 -2.91 6.11 -12.03
N TRP A 66 -3.90 5.30 -12.36
CA TRP A 66 -5.13 5.12 -11.59
C TRP A 66 -5.06 3.87 -10.72
N VAL A 67 -5.32 4.06 -9.42
CA VAL A 67 -5.47 2.96 -8.47
C VAL A 67 -6.94 2.64 -8.37
N SER A 68 -7.28 1.36 -8.56
CA SER A 68 -8.62 0.82 -8.38
C SER A 68 -8.57 -0.25 -7.31
N VAL A 69 -9.27 -0.03 -6.19
CA VAL A 69 -9.45 -1.05 -5.16
C VAL A 69 -10.42 -2.10 -5.70
N LEU A 70 -10.01 -3.36 -5.60
CA LEU A 70 -10.79 -4.52 -6.03
C LEU A 70 -11.58 -5.02 -4.83
N THR A 71 -12.86 -4.69 -4.78
CA THR A 71 -13.80 -5.35 -3.89
C THR A 71 -14.19 -6.70 -4.49
N GLY A 72 -14.32 -7.74 -3.66
CA GLY A 72 -14.90 -9.01 -4.11
C GLY A 72 -16.35 -8.82 -4.60
N PRO A 73 -16.94 -9.82 -5.28
CA PRO A 73 -18.39 -9.89 -5.43
C PRO A 73 -19.10 -9.86 -4.06
#